data_AF-A0A2V8SDB0-F1
#
_entry.id   AF-A0A2V8SDB0-F1
#
_cell.length_a   1.000
_cell.length_b   1.000
_cell.length_c   1.000
_cell.angle_alpha   90.00
_cell.angle_beta   90.00
_cell.angle_gamma   90.00
#
_symmetry.space_group_name_H-M   'P 1'
#
loop_
_entity.id
_entity.type
_entity.pdbx_description
1 polymer ?
#
loop_
_entity_poly.entity_id
_entity_poly.type
_entity_poly.pdbx_seq_one_letter_code
_entity_poly.pdbx_strand_id
1 'polypeptide(L)'
;MLGAACERKGLAPASAPSKPTRIISLSPNTTEILYGVGAFSRVVAVSDYCTYPPQVDKLPRVGGWNNPNMEQIAGLRPDLVIFSEAQSQFVKEKVEALGVRTLAVPGNTLDDALKAI
;
A
#
# COMPACT_ATOMS: atom_id res chain seq x y z
N MET A 1 48.29 -10.74 19.82
CA MET A 1 47.42 -11.82 19.30
C MET A 1 46.28 -11.96 20.30
N LEU A 2 44.99 -11.76 20.05
CA LEU A 2 44.09 -11.60 18.90
C LEU A 2 43.06 -10.51 19.34
N GLY A 3 42.51 -9.64 18.48
CA GLY A 3 41.38 -9.93 17.57
C GLY A 3 40.08 -10.11 18.38
N ALA A 4 38.97 -9.40 18.18
CA ALA A 4 38.50 -8.60 17.07
C ALA A 4 37.47 -7.56 17.57
N ALA A 5 37.54 -6.34 17.04
CA ALA A 5 36.48 -5.35 17.17
C ALA A 5 35.36 -5.71 16.19
N CYS A 6 34.13 -5.81 16.68
CA CYS A 6 32.95 -6.00 15.85
C CYS A 6 32.67 -4.68 15.11
N GLU A 7 33.10 -4.59 13.85
CA GLU A 7 32.74 -3.48 12.96
C GLU A 7 31.22 -3.49 12.75
N ARG A 8 30.55 -2.48 13.31
CA ARG A 8 29.19 -2.13 12.95
C ARG A 8 29.20 -1.74 11.47
N LYS A 9 28.87 -2.69 10.59
CA LYS A 9 28.51 -2.41 9.20
C LYS A 9 27.43 -1.33 9.23
N GLY A 10 27.80 -0.12 8.81
CA GLY A 10 26.86 0.97 8.65
C GLY A 10 25.71 0.51 7.78
N LEU A 11 24.48 0.63 8.28
CA LEU A 11 23.29 0.46 7.48
C LEU A 11 23.36 1.52 6.38
N ALA A 12 23.58 1.10 5.14
CA ALA A 12 23.56 1.98 3.99
C ALA A 12 22.25 2.79 4.00
N PRO A 13 22.27 4.09 3.63
CA PRO A 13 21.06 4.88 3.57
C PRO A 13 20.04 4.14 2.71
N ALA A 14 18.81 4.00 3.23
CA ALA A 14 17.71 3.38 2.51
C ALA A 14 17.65 3.98 1.11
N SER A 15 17.98 3.17 0.11
CA SER A 15 17.87 3.55 -1.30
C SER A 15 16.51 4.21 -1.51
N ALA A 16 16.47 5.33 -2.24
CA ALA A 16 15.22 6.02 -2.56
C ALA A 16 14.14 4.98 -2.90
N PRO A 17 12.94 5.05 -2.29
CA PRO A 17 11.96 3.99 -2.37
C PRO A 17 11.77 3.62 -3.84
N SER A 18 12.08 2.38 -4.20
CA SER A 18 11.83 1.90 -5.55
C SER A 18 10.38 2.21 -5.88
N LYS A 19 10.18 2.82 -7.05
CA LYS A 19 8.87 3.21 -7.56
C LYS A 19 7.94 1.99 -7.46
N PRO A 20 6.85 2.02 -6.68
CA PRO A 20 5.99 0.86 -6.49
C PRO A 20 5.48 0.35 -7.84
N THR A 21 5.53 -0.97 -8.03
CA THR A 21 5.18 -1.69 -9.25
C THR A 21 4.04 -2.68 -9.06
N ARG A 22 3.73 -3.07 -7.81
CA ARG A 22 2.68 -4.02 -7.45
C ARG A 22 1.87 -3.49 -6.27
N ILE A 23 0.84 -2.72 -6.58
CA ILE A 23 0.05 -1.97 -5.60
C ILE A 23 -1.24 -2.71 -5.29
N ILE A 24 -1.58 -2.84 -4.01
CA ILE A 24 -2.95 -3.16 -3.59
C ILE A 24 -3.59 -1.89 -3.04
N SER A 25 -4.80 -1.57 -3.51
CA SER A 25 -5.58 -0.43 -3.00
C SER A 25 -6.79 -0.92 -2.20
N LEU A 26 -6.87 -0.56 -0.92
CA LEU A 26 -7.90 -1.07 -0.02
C LEU A 26 -9.10 -0.12 0.15
N SER A 27 -9.10 1.03 -0.52
CA SER A 27 -10.19 2.01 -0.43
C SER A 27 -10.56 2.59 -1.79
N PRO A 28 -11.88 2.85 -2.04
CA PRO A 28 -12.33 3.44 -3.30
C PRO A 28 -11.57 4.72 -3.66
N ASN A 29 -11.46 5.67 -2.73
CA ASN A 29 -10.78 6.94 -2.98
C ASN A 29 -9.32 6.78 -3.46
N THR A 30 -8.54 5.87 -2.87
CA THR A 30 -7.15 5.64 -3.27
C THR A 30 -7.07 4.91 -4.61
N THR A 31 -8.04 4.06 -4.93
CA THR A 31 -8.15 3.43 -6.26
C THR A 31 -8.44 4.47 -7.34
N GLU A 32 -9.36 5.40 -7.08
CA GLU A 32 -9.72 6.48 -8.00
C GLU A 32 -8.56 7.47 -8.21
N ILE A 33 -7.86 7.84 -7.14
CA ILE A 33 -6.63 8.66 -7.22
C ILE A 33 -5.59 7.98 -8.09
N LEU A 34 -5.29 6.69 -7.86
CA LEU A 34 -4.33 5.94 -8.66
C LEU A 34 -4.70 5.91 -10.14
N TYR A 35 -5.99 5.87 -10.47
CA TYR A 35 -6.47 6.02 -11.84
C TYR A 35 -6.25 7.42 -12.39
N GLY A 36 -6.68 8.46 -11.65
CA GLY A 36 -6.53 9.86 -12.05
C GLY A 36 -5.09 10.26 -12.34
N VAL A 37 -4.13 9.76 -11.55
CA VAL A 37 -2.70 10.06 -11.71
C VAL A 37 -1.97 9.12 -12.70
N GLY A 38 -2.70 8.25 -13.41
CA GLY A 38 -2.12 7.34 -14.41
C GLY A 38 -1.28 6.20 -13.83
N ALA A 39 -1.45 5.87 -12.55
CA ALA A 39 -0.73 4.80 -11.84
C ALA A 39 -1.51 3.47 -11.76
N PHE A 40 -2.77 3.45 -12.21
CA PHE A 40 -3.65 2.28 -12.06
C PHE A 40 -3.13 0.99 -12.73
N SER A 41 -2.30 1.10 -13.77
CA SER A 41 -1.66 -0.06 -14.41
C SER A 41 -0.76 -0.89 -13.47
N ARG A 42 -0.43 -0.37 -12.29
CA ARG A 42 0.36 -1.05 -11.25
C ARG A 42 -0.51 -1.69 -10.16
N VAL A 43 -1.82 -1.50 -10.22
CA VAL A 43 -2.75 -2.05 -9.23
C VAL A 43 -3.02 -3.52 -9.55
N VAL A 44 -2.74 -4.40 -8.59
CA VAL A 44 -2.85 -5.86 -8.75
C VAL A 44 -4.03 -6.46 -8.00
N ALA A 45 -4.63 -5.74 -7.06
CA ALA A 45 -5.87 -6.09 -6.39
C ALA A 45 -6.50 -4.88 -5.69
N VAL A 46 -7.79 -4.99 -5.40
CA VAL A 46 -8.59 -3.92 -4.78
C VAL A 46 -9.50 -4.46 -3.65
N SER A 47 -10.02 -3.59 -2.81
CA SER A 47 -11.06 -3.99 -1.85
C SER A 47 -12.40 -4.30 -2.53
N ASP A 48 -13.31 -4.92 -1.77
CA ASP A 48 -14.65 -5.28 -2.22
C ASP A 48 -15.49 -4.06 -2.63
N TYR A 49 -15.15 -2.87 -2.13
CA TYR A 49 -15.91 -1.64 -2.32
C TYR A 49 -15.47 -0.81 -3.53
N CYS A 50 -14.37 -1.18 -4.19
CA CYS A 50 -13.84 -0.41 -5.32
C CYS A 50 -14.65 -0.69 -6.59
N THR A 51 -15.32 0.33 -7.15
CA THR A 51 -16.18 0.20 -8.34
C THR A 51 -15.71 1.04 -9.53
N TYR A 52 -14.76 1.94 -9.32
CA TYR A 52 -14.16 2.76 -10.37
C TYR A 52 -12.63 2.70 -10.27
N PRO A 53 -11.92 2.71 -11.41
CA PRO A 53 -12.41 2.70 -12.80
C PRO A 53 -12.97 1.31 -13.19
N PRO A 54 -13.71 1.15 -14.30
CA PRO A 54 -14.31 -0.15 -14.68
C PRO A 54 -13.31 -1.33 -14.77
N GLN A 55 -12.03 -1.02 -14.95
CA GLN A 55 -10.94 -1.99 -14.95
C GLN A 55 -10.79 -2.73 -13.61
N VAL A 56 -11.32 -2.21 -12.49
CA VAL A 56 -11.30 -2.88 -11.18
C VAL A 56 -12.07 -4.20 -11.19
N ASP A 57 -13.05 -4.37 -12.08
CA ASP A 57 -13.85 -5.59 -12.18
C ASP A 57 -13.02 -6.80 -12.62
N LYS A 58 -11.84 -6.57 -13.19
CA LYS A 58 -10.89 -7.60 -13.61
C LYS A 58 -9.87 -7.95 -12.53
N LEU A 59 -9.84 -7.20 -11.42
CA LEU A 59 -8.85 -7.35 -10.38
C LEU A 59 -9.37 -8.28 -9.26
N PRO A 60 -8.49 -9.09 -8.65
CA PRO A 60 -8.81 -9.81 -7.43
C PRO A 60 -9.33 -8.88 -6.35
N ARG A 61 -10.28 -9.38 -5.57
CA ARG A 61 -10.82 -8.72 -4.38
C ARG A 61 -10.13 -9.26 -3.14
N VAL A 62 -9.67 -8.37 -2.26
CA VAL A 62 -8.93 -8.72 -1.04
C VAL A 62 -9.69 -8.39 0.24
N GLY A 63 -11.01 -8.33 0.18
CA GLY A 63 -11.87 -8.20 1.35
C GLY A 63 -12.32 -6.76 1.66
N GLY A 64 -12.91 -6.63 2.84
CA GLY A 64 -13.64 -5.43 3.25
C GLY A 64 -12.77 -4.30 3.80
N TRP A 65 -13.43 -3.18 4.15
CA TRP A 65 -12.80 -1.92 4.54
C TRP A 65 -11.98 -2.00 5.85
N ASN A 66 -12.48 -2.73 6.86
CA ASN A 66 -11.80 -2.96 8.15
C ASN A 66 -11.25 -4.39 8.32
N ASN A 67 -11.62 -5.31 7.43
CA ASN A 67 -11.20 -6.70 7.51
C ASN A 67 -10.71 -7.24 6.15
N PRO A 68 -9.61 -6.69 5.60
CA PRO A 68 -8.99 -7.25 4.41
C PRO A 68 -8.37 -8.62 4.69
N ASN A 69 -8.34 -9.47 3.67
CA ASN A 69 -7.78 -10.81 3.72
C ASN A 69 -6.24 -10.76 3.64
N MET A 70 -5.57 -10.91 4.79
CA MET A 70 -4.10 -10.85 4.88
C MET A 70 -3.40 -11.97 4.11
N GLU A 71 -3.98 -13.16 4.04
CA GLU A 71 -3.39 -14.28 3.28
C GLU A 71 -3.40 -14.01 1.79
N GLN A 72 -4.51 -13.48 1.26
CA GLN A 72 -4.61 -13.05 -0.14
C GLN A 72 -3.64 -11.90 -0.44
N ILE A 73 -3.56 -10.89 0.44
CA ILE A 73 -2.62 -9.79 0.32
C ILE A 73 -1.18 -10.32 0.26
N ALA A 74 -0.79 -11.20 1.17
CA ALA A 74 0.55 -11.81 1.18
C ALA A 74 0.83 -12.61 -0.10
N GLY A 75 -0.13 -13.45 -0.53
CA GLY A 75 0.00 -14.29 -1.72
C GLY A 75 0.16 -13.50 -3.02
N LEU A 76 -0.38 -12.29 -3.07
CA LEU A 76 -0.24 -11.39 -4.23
C LEU A 76 1.12 -10.68 -4.30
N ARG A 77 1.96 -10.78 -3.26
CA ARG A 77 3.30 -10.18 -3.18
C ARG A 77 3.32 -8.71 -3.64
N PRO A 78 2.55 -7.82 -2.99
CA PRO A 78 2.61 -6.40 -3.26
C PRO A 78 3.93 -5.78 -2.76
N ASP A 79 4.34 -4.68 -3.39
CA ASP A 79 5.44 -3.83 -2.92
C ASP A 79 4.96 -2.53 -2.26
N LEU A 80 3.65 -2.29 -2.28
CA LEU A 80 2.93 -1.23 -1.59
C LEU A 80 1.46 -1.61 -1.38
N VAL A 81 0.93 -1.34 -0.18
CA VAL A 81 -0.52 -1.30 0.08
C VAL A 81 -0.92 0.13 0.41
N ILE A 82 -1.88 0.66 -0.33
CA ILE A 82 -2.43 2.00 -0.13
C ILE A 82 -3.86 1.92 0.42
N PHE A 83 -4.19 2.79 1.37
CA PHE A 83 -5.50 2.83 2.00
C PHE A 83 -5.81 4.24 2.51
N SER A 84 -7.08 4.50 2.83
CA SER A 84 -7.47 5.74 3.51
C SER A 84 -6.96 5.74 4.95
N GLU A 85 -6.49 6.88 5.44
CA GLU A 85 -5.98 7.04 6.81
C GLU A 85 -6.96 6.55 7.89
N ALA A 86 -8.27 6.70 7.67
CA ALA A 86 -9.31 6.18 8.57
C ALA A 86 -9.28 4.64 8.74
N GLN A 87 -8.71 3.90 7.77
CA GLN A 87 -8.51 2.45 7.86
C GLN A 87 -7.26 2.05 8.65
N SER A 88 -6.35 2.99 8.97
CA SER A 88 -5.01 2.66 9.49
C SER A 88 -5.06 1.75 10.72
N GLN A 89 -5.97 2.03 11.66
CA GLN A 89 -6.15 1.26 12.90
C GLN A 89 -6.50 -0.22 12.67
N PHE A 90 -7.04 -0.57 11.51
CA PHE A 90 -7.48 -1.94 11.19
C PHE A 90 -6.48 -2.70 10.32
N VAL A 91 -5.65 -1.98 9.57
CA VAL A 91 -4.90 -2.51 8.42
C VAL A 91 -3.38 -2.36 8.60
N LYS A 92 -2.92 -1.20 9.06
CA LYS A 92 -1.51 -0.79 8.92
C LYS A 92 -0.54 -1.79 9.53
N GLU A 93 -0.69 -2.09 10.81
CA GLU A 93 0.21 -2.99 11.54
C GLU A 93 0.18 -4.41 10.96
N LYS A 94 -0.99 -4.89 10.52
CA LYS A 94 -1.13 -6.22 9.93
C LYS A 94 -0.38 -6.34 8.61
N VAL A 95 -0.46 -5.31 7.75
CA VAL A 95 0.25 -5.28 6.48
C VAL A 95 1.76 -5.10 6.68
N GLU A 96 2.17 -4.26 7.63
CA GLU A 96 3.59 -4.06 7.96
C GLU A 96 4.22 -5.33 8.54
N ALA A 97 3.46 -6.12 9.32
CA ALA A 97 3.90 -7.43 9.80
C ALA A 97 4.18 -8.44 8.67
N LEU A 98 3.62 -8.24 7.47
CA LEU A 98 3.95 -9.02 6.27
C LEU A 98 5.24 -8.54 5.57
N GLY A 99 5.90 -7.50 6.11
CA GLY A 99 7.07 -6.88 5.48
C GLY A 99 6.74 -6.00 4.28
N VAL A 100 5.48 -5.59 4.13
CA VAL A 100 5.00 -4.78 2.99
C VAL A 100 4.91 -3.31 3.39
N ARG A 101 5.35 -2.42 2.49
CA ARG A 101 5.23 -0.97 2.69
C ARG A 101 3.76 -0.53 2.68
N THR A 102 3.42 0.42 3.54
CA THR A 102 2.08 1.01 3.60
C THR A 102 2.09 2.48 3.22
N LEU A 103 0.97 2.96 2.66
CA LEU A 103 0.68 4.39 2.48
C LEU A 103 -0.75 4.67 2.92
N ALA A 104 -0.88 5.45 3.99
CA ALA A 104 -2.15 5.98 4.47
C ALA A 104 -2.41 7.34 3.82
N VAL A 105 -3.56 7.49 3.16
CA VAL A 105 -3.96 8.72 2.48
C VAL A 105 -4.98 9.48 3.32
N PRO A 106 -4.66 10.70 3.80
CA PRO A 106 -5.59 11.52 4.56
C PRO A 106 -6.77 11.96 3.68
N GLY A 107 -7.89 12.31 4.31
CA GLY A 107 -9.11 12.69 3.57
C GLY A 107 -10.13 13.46 4.40
N ASN A 108 -9.65 14.24 5.38
CA ASN A 108 -10.53 14.99 6.29
C ASN A 108 -10.78 16.43 5.81
N THR A 109 -9.89 16.97 4.98
CA THR A 109 -9.96 18.33 4.45
C THR A 109 -9.83 18.37 2.93
N LEU A 110 -10.23 19.49 2.31
CA LEU A 110 -10.00 19.71 0.88
C LEU A 110 -8.51 19.72 0.54
N ASP A 111 -7.68 20.27 1.43
CA ASP A 111 -6.22 20.27 1.27
C ASP A 111 -5.65 18.84 1.26
N ASP A 112 -6.23 17.92 2.04
CA ASP A 112 -5.82 16.50 2.01
C ASP A 112 -6.13 15.88 0.65
N ALA A 113 -7.30 16.17 0.08
CA ALA A 113 -7.68 15.68 -1.24
C ALA A 113 -6.74 16.22 -2.33
N LEU A 114 -6.34 17.50 -2.24
CA LEU A 114 -5.39 18.11 -3.17
C LEU A 114 -3.98 17.52 -3.04
N LYS A 115 -3.52 17.23 -1.82
CA LYS A 115 -2.20 16.62 -1.58
C LYS A 115 -2.11 15.17 -2.03
N ALA A 116 -3.25 14.50 -2.20
CA ALA A 116 -3.29 13.10 -2.57
C ALA A 116 -3.15 12.84 -4.09
N ILE A 117 -3.24 13.89 -4.92
CA ILE A 117 -3.14 13.85 -6.40
C ILE A 117 -1.79 14.39 -6.85
#